data_AF-A0A7S2WU93-F1
#
_entry.id   AF-A0A7S2WU93-F1
#
_cell.length_a   1.000
_cell.length_b   1.000
_cell.length_c   1.000
_cell.angle_alpha   90.00
_cell.angle_beta   90.00
_cell.angle_gamma   90.00
#
_symmetry.space_group_name_H-M   'P 1'
#
loop_
_entity.id
_entity.type
_entity.pdbx_description
1 polymer ?
#
loop_
_entity_poly.entity_id
_entity_poly.type
_entity_poly.pdbx_seq_one_letter_code
_entity_poly.pdbx_strand_id
1 'polypeptide(L)'
;GKKTKKGGKKSELTVEDVFNSVSNIQASGLNPPPAKTVLTPRSAESCLRHGVNPEILRIRDLESFYDGQVDPAIQRMRHEAYSQRRHEMMQIVRTERKKIINAELKADAMGQNPSSGLTPGAIMAQQAKANATFVEQEEKRMLKMRRRQEKEIEQMLGFEVKMAEIQKERDRRMDIEKQKEEKRLREKEKRMRLIAE
;
A
#
# COMPACT_ATOMS: atom_id res chain seq x y z
N GLY A 1 10.18 -26.27 35.30
CA GLY A 1 9.13 -25.23 35.44
C GLY A 1 8.66 -24.76 34.08
N LYS A 2 7.38 -24.94 33.76
CA LYS A 2 6.75 -24.49 32.50
C LYS A 2 6.73 -22.95 32.45
N LYS A 3 7.44 -22.33 31.50
CA LYS A 3 7.31 -20.90 31.18
C LYS A 3 6.01 -20.69 30.39
N THR A 4 5.02 -20.09 31.02
CA THR A 4 3.79 -19.64 30.39
C THR A 4 4.10 -18.46 29.48
N LYS A 5 3.90 -18.64 28.15
CA LYS A 5 3.89 -17.52 27.20
C LYS A 5 2.69 -16.63 27.53
N LYS A 6 2.93 -15.47 28.16
CA LYS A 6 1.91 -14.42 28.28
C LYS A 6 1.52 -13.96 26.88
N GLY A 7 0.32 -14.31 26.44
CA GLY A 7 -0.29 -13.71 25.25
C GLY A 7 -0.43 -12.21 25.50
N GLY A 8 0.41 -11.42 24.84
CA GLY A 8 0.32 -9.96 24.89
C GLY A 8 -1.03 -9.52 24.34
N LYS A 9 -1.79 -8.75 25.13
CA LYS A 9 -2.95 -8.01 24.61
C LYS A 9 -2.46 -7.20 23.40
N LYS A 10 -3.09 -7.37 22.23
CA LYS A 10 -2.82 -6.54 21.06
C LYS A 10 -3.23 -5.11 21.43
N SER A 11 -2.28 -4.27 21.81
CA SER A 11 -2.52 -2.85 22.04
C SER A 11 -2.95 -2.21 20.72
N GLU A 12 -3.98 -1.36 20.77
CA GLU A 12 -4.37 -0.55 19.61
C GLU A 12 -3.20 0.34 19.21
N LEU A 13 -2.90 0.36 17.92
CA LEU A 13 -1.79 1.13 17.35
C LEU A 13 -2.32 2.44 16.77
N THR A 14 -1.57 3.52 16.91
CA THR A 14 -1.82 4.72 16.12
C THR A 14 -1.33 4.52 14.68
N VAL A 15 -1.76 5.39 13.75
CA VAL A 15 -1.20 5.41 12.39
C VAL A 15 0.30 5.67 12.43
N GLU A 16 0.74 6.48 13.38
CA GLU A 16 2.14 6.78 13.62
C GLU A 16 2.92 5.56 14.11
N ASP A 17 2.34 4.71 14.96
CA ASP A 17 2.97 3.46 15.40
C ASP A 17 3.10 2.46 14.24
N VAL A 18 2.06 2.34 13.41
CA VAL A 18 2.12 1.51 12.19
C VAL A 18 3.18 2.03 11.23
N PHE A 19 3.27 3.34 11.10
CA PHE A 19 4.28 3.99 10.27
C PHE A 19 5.69 3.67 10.73
N ASN A 20 5.97 3.72 12.03
CA ASN A 20 7.30 3.43 12.57
C ASN A 20 7.61 1.92 12.60
N SER A 21 6.61 1.07 12.38
CA SER A 21 6.78 -0.38 12.35
C SER A 21 7.37 -0.87 11.02
N VAL A 22 8.16 -1.95 11.09
CA VAL A 22 8.70 -2.65 9.92
C VAL A 22 7.81 -3.83 9.56
N SER A 23 7.49 -3.99 8.28
CA SER A 23 6.75 -5.14 7.77
C SER A 23 7.70 -6.19 7.19
N ASN A 24 7.53 -7.45 7.60
CA ASN A 24 8.28 -8.58 7.06
C ASN A 24 7.57 -9.24 5.84
N ILE A 25 6.50 -8.61 5.33
CA ILE A 25 5.70 -9.16 4.24
C ILE A 25 6.37 -8.85 2.91
N GLN A 26 6.44 -9.85 2.03
CA GLN A 26 6.95 -9.72 0.66
C GLN A 26 6.02 -8.86 -0.21
N ALA A 27 6.59 -8.11 -1.16
CA ALA A 27 5.84 -7.10 -1.93
C ALA A 27 4.76 -7.72 -2.82
N SER A 28 5.07 -8.89 -3.37
CA SER A 28 4.19 -9.70 -4.21
C SER A 28 3.02 -10.34 -3.44
N GLY A 29 3.10 -10.37 -2.10
CA GLY A 29 2.14 -11.04 -1.22
C GLY A 29 1.06 -10.13 -0.63
N LEU A 30 0.86 -8.91 -1.15
CA LEU A 30 -0.18 -8.00 -0.66
C LEU A 30 -1.62 -8.48 -0.94
N ASN A 31 -1.77 -9.64 -1.59
CA ASN A 31 -3.04 -10.33 -1.81
C ASN A 31 -2.81 -11.84 -1.57
N PRO A 32 -3.35 -12.45 -0.50
CA PRO A 32 -4.46 -12.02 0.36
C PRO A 32 -4.10 -10.92 1.38
N PRO A 33 -5.09 -10.20 1.95
CA PRO A 33 -4.83 -9.11 2.89
C PRO A 33 -4.13 -9.63 4.15
N PRO A 34 -3.05 -8.97 4.61
CA PRO A 34 -2.37 -9.35 5.82
C PRO A 34 -3.27 -9.29 7.05
N ALA A 35 -2.82 -9.93 8.14
CA ALA A 35 -3.50 -9.85 9.43
C ALA A 35 -3.76 -8.38 9.82
N LYS A 36 -5.03 -8.06 10.07
CA LYS A 36 -5.49 -6.69 10.30
C LYS A 36 -4.73 -6.05 11.48
N THR A 37 -4.04 -4.96 11.22
CA THR A 37 -3.56 -4.06 12.27
C THR A 37 -4.75 -3.47 13.03
N VAL A 38 -4.75 -3.60 14.35
CA VAL A 38 -5.74 -2.96 15.22
C VAL A 38 -5.32 -1.51 15.41
N LEU A 39 -6.11 -0.58 14.89
CA LEU A 39 -5.84 0.85 14.97
C LEU A 39 -6.72 1.52 16.03
N THR A 40 -6.23 2.62 16.62
CA THR A 40 -7.08 3.51 17.42
C THR A 40 -8.26 4.05 16.58
N PRO A 41 -9.42 4.38 17.17
CA PRO A 41 -10.63 4.76 16.43
C PRO A 41 -10.40 5.87 15.40
N ARG A 42 -9.73 6.97 15.79
CA ARG A 42 -9.42 8.11 14.90
C ARG A 42 -8.49 7.72 13.75
N SER A 43 -7.52 6.86 14.03
CA SER A 43 -6.58 6.33 13.04
C SER A 43 -7.28 5.38 12.05
N ALA A 44 -8.13 4.49 12.56
CA ALA A 44 -8.94 3.60 11.75
C ALA A 44 -9.88 4.39 10.84
N GLU A 45 -10.53 5.42 11.39
CA GLU A 45 -11.42 6.30 10.63
C GLU A 45 -10.67 7.06 9.53
N SER A 46 -9.49 7.61 9.82
CA SER A 46 -8.67 8.33 8.83
C SER A 46 -8.28 7.44 7.65
N CYS A 47 -7.84 6.22 7.93
CA CYS A 47 -7.51 5.21 6.92
C CYS A 47 -8.74 4.81 6.11
N LEU A 48 -9.86 4.54 6.79
CA LEU A 48 -11.11 4.16 6.14
C LEU A 48 -11.61 5.28 5.23
N ARG A 49 -11.55 6.56 5.65
CA ARG A 49 -12.02 7.71 4.86
C ARG A 49 -11.31 7.83 3.52
N HIS A 50 -10.05 7.44 3.47
CA HIS A 50 -9.22 7.50 2.26
C HIS A 50 -9.03 6.16 1.55
N GLY A 51 -9.61 5.06 2.07
CA GLY A 51 -9.43 3.72 1.50
C GLY A 51 -8.00 3.19 1.61
N VAL A 52 -7.24 3.67 2.60
CA VAL A 52 -5.83 3.30 2.80
C VAL A 52 -5.75 2.06 3.68
N ASN A 53 -5.08 1.01 3.19
CA ASN A 53 -4.76 -0.16 4.00
C ASN A 53 -3.59 0.18 4.95
N PRO A 54 -3.72 0.04 6.29
CA PRO A 54 -2.64 0.34 7.23
C PRO A 54 -1.32 -0.39 6.93
N GLU A 55 -1.38 -1.58 6.33
CA GLU A 55 -0.20 -2.38 6.01
C GLU A 55 0.73 -1.71 5.00
N ILE A 56 0.19 -0.92 4.07
CA ILE A 56 1.02 -0.22 3.07
C ILE A 56 1.78 0.97 3.67
N LEU A 57 1.47 1.34 4.92
CA LEU A 57 2.13 2.43 5.64
C LEU A 57 3.37 1.97 6.42
N ARG A 58 3.61 0.67 6.55
CA ARG A 58 4.77 0.12 7.27
C ARG A 58 6.09 0.36 6.52
N ILE A 59 7.21 0.38 7.22
CA ILE A 59 8.53 0.44 6.59
C ILE A 59 8.83 -0.93 5.98
N ARG A 60 9.41 -0.95 4.78
CA ARG A 60 9.89 -2.16 4.12
C ARG A 60 11.28 -1.89 3.58
N ASP A 61 12.18 -2.83 3.79
CA ASP A 61 13.54 -2.78 3.29
C ASP A 61 13.61 -3.22 1.83
N LEU A 62 14.75 -2.94 1.18
CA LEU A 62 15.00 -3.35 -0.20
C LEU A 62 14.91 -4.87 -0.38
N GLU A 63 15.35 -5.64 0.62
CA GLU A 63 15.39 -7.10 0.58
C GLU A 63 13.99 -7.71 0.50
N SER A 64 12.99 -7.11 1.14
CA SER A 64 11.59 -7.56 1.02
C SER A 64 10.97 -7.36 -0.38
N PHE A 65 11.68 -6.73 -1.33
CA PHE A 65 11.29 -6.64 -2.73
C PHE A 65 12.04 -7.63 -3.62
N TYR A 66 12.96 -8.40 -3.06
CA TYR A 66 13.67 -9.43 -3.78
C TYR A 66 12.70 -10.52 -4.21
N ASP A 67 12.74 -10.83 -5.49
CA ASP A 67 12.04 -11.94 -6.10
C ASP A 67 13.09 -12.62 -6.98
N GLY A 68 13.32 -13.93 -6.81
CA GLY A 68 14.47 -14.62 -7.38
C GLY A 68 14.55 -14.60 -8.92
N GLN A 69 13.50 -14.08 -9.58
CA GLN A 69 13.40 -13.90 -11.02
C GLN A 69 13.58 -12.43 -11.47
N VAL A 70 13.78 -11.49 -10.53
CA VAL A 70 13.78 -10.05 -10.79
C VAL A 70 15.19 -9.48 -10.66
N ASP A 71 15.58 -8.67 -11.65
CA ASP A 71 16.87 -8.01 -11.65
C ASP A 71 17.02 -7.00 -10.48
N PRO A 72 18.22 -6.87 -9.86
CA PRO A 72 18.45 -5.93 -8.77
C PRO A 72 18.14 -4.47 -9.11
N ALA A 73 18.23 -4.05 -10.38
CA ALA A 73 17.81 -2.70 -10.77
C ALA A 73 16.29 -2.52 -10.64
N ILE A 74 15.52 -3.51 -11.09
CA ILE A 74 14.05 -3.49 -10.97
C ILE A 74 13.62 -3.58 -9.50
N GLN A 75 14.32 -4.38 -8.69
CA GLN A 75 14.11 -4.44 -7.24
C GLN A 75 14.25 -3.05 -6.59
N ARG A 76 15.32 -2.31 -6.92
CA ARG A 76 15.52 -0.93 -6.43
C ARG A 76 14.39 0.00 -6.86
N MET A 77 13.98 -0.08 -8.13
CA MET A 77 12.88 0.74 -8.65
C MET A 77 11.55 0.44 -7.94
N ARG A 78 11.25 -0.84 -7.64
CA ARG A 78 10.06 -1.24 -6.88
C ARG A 78 10.08 -0.68 -5.46
N HIS A 79 11.22 -0.78 -4.78
CA HIS A 79 11.39 -0.23 -3.43
C HIS A 79 11.25 1.30 -3.41
N GLU A 80 11.82 1.99 -4.39
CA GLU A 80 11.68 3.46 -4.53
C GLU A 80 10.23 3.87 -4.75
N ALA A 81 9.54 3.23 -5.71
CA ALA A 81 8.12 3.48 -5.97
C ALA A 81 7.25 3.23 -4.74
N TYR A 82 7.51 2.14 -4.00
CA TYR A 82 6.83 1.85 -2.74
C TYR A 82 7.07 2.95 -1.70
N SER A 83 8.33 3.36 -1.52
CA SER A 83 8.72 4.37 -0.53
C SER A 83 8.06 5.72 -0.80
N GLN A 84 8.01 6.12 -2.07
CA GLN A 84 7.32 7.34 -2.50
C GLN A 84 5.81 7.26 -2.24
N ARG A 85 5.15 6.19 -2.71
CA ARG A 85 3.70 6.01 -2.50
C ARG A 85 3.33 5.94 -1.02
N ARG A 86 4.13 5.25 -0.22
CA ARG A 86 3.98 5.19 1.23
C ARG A 86 4.03 6.58 1.85
N HIS A 87 4.98 7.42 1.42
CA HIS A 87 5.10 8.80 1.90
C HIS A 87 3.83 9.61 1.60
N GLU A 88 3.33 9.54 0.36
CA GLU A 88 2.11 10.25 -0.06
C GLU A 88 0.88 9.81 0.74
N MET A 89 0.66 8.48 0.85
CA MET A 89 -0.49 7.93 1.59
C MET A 89 -0.46 8.33 3.06
N MET A 90 0.71 8.36 3.67
CA MET A 90 0.88 8.78 5.06
C MET A 90 0.57 10.25 5.28
N GLN A 91 1.00 11.14 4.38
CA GLN A 91 0.64 12.56 4.47
C GLN A 91 -0.87 12.76 4.44
N ILE A 92 -1.56 12.02 3.56
CA ILE A 92 -3.02 12.06 3.44
C ILE A 92 -3.68 11.62 4.76
N VAL A 93 -3.29 10.45 5.30
CA VAL A 93 -3.90 9.92 6.52
C VAL A 93 -3.62 10.81 7.73
N ARG A 94 -2.39 11.36 7.87
CA ARG A 94 -2.06 12.28 8.97
C ARG A 94 -2.87 13.57 8.90
N THR A 95 -3.04 14.12 7.69
CA THR A 95 -3.84 15.33 7.48
C THR A 95 -5.29 15.08 7.85
N GLU A 96 -5.86 13.93 7.48
CA GLU A 96 -7.24 13.58 7.84
C GLU A 96 -7.42 13.35 9.33
N ARG A 97 -6.48 12.64 9.97
CA ARG A 97 -6.50 12.42 11.42
C ARG A 97 -6.54 13.74 12.18
N LYS A 98 -5.76 14.73 11.74
CA LYS A 98 -5.76 16.08 12.30
C LYS A 98 -7.12 16.79 12.11
N LYS A 99 -7.77 16.61 10.95
CA LYS A 99 -9.11 17.18 10.72
C LYS A 99 -10.16 16.57 11.62
N ILE A 100 -10.14 15.25 11.85
CA ILE A 100 -11.07 14.57 12.75
C ILE A 100 -10.91 15.12 14.17
N ILE A 101 -9.67 15.18 14.68
CA ILE A 101 -9.39 15.73 16.01
C ILE A 101 -9.89 17.17 16.13
N ASN A 102 -9.61 18.02 15.14
CA ASN A 102 -10.04 19.42 15.15
C ASN A 102 -11.58 19.56 15.08
N ALA A 103 -12.26 18.67 14.35
CA ALA A 103 -13.72 18.67 14.24
C ALA A 103 -14.37 18.28 15.57
N GLU A 104 -13.86 17.26 16.25
CA GLU A 104 -14.30 16.83 17.58
C GLU A 104 -14.12 17.97 18.61
N LEU A 105 -12.92 18.56 18.67
CA LEU A 105 -12.64 19.69 19.58
C LEU A 105 -13.57 20.88 19.34
N LYS A 106 -13.92 21.15 18.08
CA LYS A 106 -14.87 22.21 17.73
C LYS A 106 -16.30 21.86 18.13
N ALA A 107 -16.72 20.61 17.95
CA ALA A 107 -18.05 20.14 18.35
C ALA A 107 -18.23 20.20 19.88
N ASP A 108 -17.20 19.78 20.63
CA ASP A 108 -17.17 19.88 22.09
C ASP A 108 -17.25 21.34 22.55
N ALA A 109 -16.50 22.24 21.91
CA ALA A 109 -16.53 23.68 22.21
C ALA A 109 -17.89 24.34 21.88
N MET A 110 -18.64 23.81 20.92
CA MET A 110 -19.97 24.29 20.54
C MET A 110 -21.10 23.67 21.37
N GLY A 111 -20.79 22.81 22.35
CA GLY A 111 -21.78 22.25 23.27
C GLY A 111 -22.89 21.44 22.58
N GLN A 112 -22.61 20.87 21.39
CA GLN A 112 -23.57 20.05 20.64
C GLN A 112 -23.76 18.68 21.29
N ASN A 113 -24.40 18.65 22.46
CA ASN A 113 -24.83 17.44 23.13
C ASN A 113 -26.33 17.23 22.86
N PRO A 114 -26.74 16.22 22.06
CA PRO A 114 -28.13 16.09 21.61
C PRO A 114 -29.08 15.46 22.66
N SER A 115 -28.75 15.53 23.95
CA SER A 115 -29.35 14.67 24.98
C SER A 115 -30.54 15.26 25.76
N SER A 116 -31.09 16.41 25.38
CA SER A 116 -32.20 17.03 26.14
C SER A 116 -33.41 17.36 25.26
N GLY A 117 -34.49 16.59 25.39
CA GLY A 117 -35.86 17.08 25.15
C GLY A 117 -36.61 16.68 23.87
N LEU A 118 -36.17 15.68 23.10
CA LEU A 118 -36.86 15.28 21.85
C LEU A 118 -37.94 14.21 22.08
N THR A 119 -39.11 14.40 21.47
CA THR A 119 -40.21 13.43 21.48
C THR A 119 -39.89 12.20 20.61
N PRO A 120 -40.47 11.01 20.88
CA PRO A 120 -40.17 9.79 20.12
C PRO A 120 -40.34 9.92 18.59
N GLY A 121 -41.35 10.67 18.14
CA GLY A 121 -41.58 10.94 16.71
C GLY A 121 -40.54 11.87 16.09
N ALA A 122 -40.06 12.87 16.83
CA ALA A 122 -38.98 13.75 16.40
C ALA A 122 -37.64 13.00 16.32
N ILE A 123 -37.38 12.07 17.25
CA ILE A 123 -36.21 11.18 17.23
C ILE A 123 -36.23 10.32 15.95
N MET A 124 -37.38 9.70 15.62
CA MET A 124 -37.48 8.82 14.45
C MET A 124 -37.31 9.58 13.13
N ALA A 125 -37.90 10.77 13.00
CA ALA A 125 -37.74 11.63 11.83
C ALA A 125 -36.30 12.16 11.69
N GLN A 126 -35.67 12.54 12.81
CA GLN A 126 -34.27 12.95 12.85
C GLN A 126 -33.33 11.79 12.48
N GLN A 127 -33.64 10.57 12.93
CA GLN A 127 -32.88 9.37 12.61
C GLN A 127 -33.03 8.97 11.14
N ALA A 128 -34.24 9.05 10.56
CA ALA A 128 -34.46 8.81 9.14
C ALA A 128 -33.72 9.83 8.26
N LYS A 129 -33.75 11.12 8.64
CA LYS A 129 -33.01 12.18 7.94
C LYS A 129 -31.50 11.99 8.09
N ALA A 130 -31.01 11.64 9.28
CA ALA A 130 -29.60 11.34 9.52
C ALA A 130 -29.13 10.13 8.69
N ASN A 131 -29.94 9.06 8.63
CA ASN A 131 -29.64 7.87 7.83
C ASN A 131 -29.61 8.17 6.33
N ALA A 132 -30.57 8.93 5.81
CA ALA A 132 -30.59 9.32 4.40
C ALA A 132 -29.37 10.19 4.03
N THR A 133 -29.02 11.16 4.88
CA THR A 133 -27.83 11.99 4.70
C THR A 133 -26.54 11.17 4.81
N PHE A 134 -26.52 10.16 5.68
CA PHE A 134 -25.39 9.25 5.86
C PHE A 134 -25.17 8.39 4.61
N VAL A 135 -26.23 7.82 4.03
CA VAL A 135 -26.14 7.01 2.80
C VAL A 135 -25.59 7.83 1.65
N GLU A 136 -26.09 9.05 1.44
CA GLU A 136 -25.62 9.93 0.37
C GLU A 136 -24.14 10.35 0.56
N GLN A 137 -23.72 10.58 1.80
CA GLN A 137 -22.33 10.89 2.14
C GLN A 137 -21.41 9.69 1.90
N GLU A 138 -21.85 8.48 2.27
CA GLU A 138 -21.11 7.24 2.02
C GLU A 138 -21.01 6.95 0.52
N GLU A 139 -22.06 7.15 -0.28
CA GLU A 139 -21.99 6.98 -1.74
C GLU A 139 -20.96 7.93 -2.37
N LYS A 140 -20.99 9.22 -2.00
CA LYS A 140 -20.00 10.21 -2.48
C LYS A 140 -18.58 9.81 -2.08
N ARG A 141 -18.41 9.28 -0.88
CA ARG A 141 -17.13 8.80 -0.37
C ARG A 141 -16.65 7.56 -1.14
N MET A 142 -17.52 6.59 -1.36
CA MET A 142 -17.23 5.38 -2.15
C MET A 142 -16.84 5.73 -3.58
N LEU A 143 -17.51 6.71 -4.19
CA LEU A 143 -17.19 7.15 -5.56
C LEU A 143 -15.84 7.86 -5.64
N LYS A 144 -15.51 8.70 -4.65
CA LYS A 144 -14.16 9.31 -4.53
C LYS A 144 -13.08 8.25 -4.32
N MET A 145 -13.36 7.24 -3.48
CA MET A 145 -12.47 6.12 -3.22
C MET A 145 -12.21 5.32 -4.50
N ARG A 146 -13.27 4.95 -5.23
CA ARG A 146 -13.16 4.23 -6.51
C ARG A 146 -12.32 5.01 -7.52
N ARG A 147 -12.60 6.31 -7.73
CA ARG A 147 -11.82 7.15 -8.67
C ARG A 147 -10.35 7.25 -8.32
N ARG A 148 -10.02 7.27 -7.03
CA ARG A 148 -8.61 7.24 -6.60
C ARG A 148 -7.99 5.88 -6.87
N GLN A 149 -8.68 4.80 -6.53
CA GLN A 149 -8.20 3.44 -6.80
C GLN A 149 -7.99 3.19 -8.30
N GLU A 150 -8.87 3.68 -9.15
CA GLU A 150 -8.72 3.60 -10.61
C GLU A 150 -7.42 4.27 -11.08
N LYS A 151 -7.14 5.49 -10.60
CA LYS A 151 -5.89 6.21 -10.90
C LYS A 151 -4.65 5.49 -10.35
N GLU A 152 -4.76 4.91 -9.15
CA GLU A 152 -3.65 4.15 -8.57
C GLU A 152 -3.38 2.86 -9.35
N ILE A 153 -4.42 2.15 -9.80
CA ILE A 153 -4.29 0.98 -10.65
C ILE A 153 -3.64 1.36 -11.99
N GLU A 154 -4.05 2.47 -12.60
CA GLU A 154 -3.46 2.97 -13.83
C GLU A 154 -1.96 3.27 -13.68
N GLN A 155 -1.58 3.94 -12.58
CA GLN A 155 -0.17 4.21 -12.28
C GLN A 155 0.64 2.92 -12.04
N MET A 156 0.07 1.96 -11.31
CA MET A 156 0.71 0.65 -11.09
C MET A 156 0.89 -0.10 -12.40
N LEU A 157 -0.14 -0.14 -13.25
CA LEU A 157 -0.08 -0.77 -14.57
C LEU A 157 0.99 -0.10 -15.45
N GLY A 158 1.05 1.23 -15.47
CA GLY A 158 2.09 1.96 -16.20
C GLY A 158 3.50 1.63 -15.71
N PHE A 159 3.68 1.48 -14.40
CA PHE A 159 4.95 1.03 -13.84
C PHE A 159 5.29 -0.42 -14.24
N GLU A 160 4.34 -1.35 -14.16
CA GLU A 160 4.53 -2.75 -14.57
C GLU A 160 4.91 -2.88 -16.05
N VAL A 161 4.22 -2.14 -16.93
CA VAL A 161 4.54 -2.08 -18.36
C VAL A 161 5.97 -1.58 -18.58
N LYS A 162 6.35 -0.46 -17.94
CA LYS A 162 7.70 0.11 -18.05
C LYS A 162 8.77 -0.87 -17.57
N MET A 163 8.51 -1.61 -16.49
CA MET A 163 9.46 -2.61 -15.97
C MET A 163 9.59 -3.79 -16.93
N ALA A 164 8.48 -4.27 -17.49
CA ALA A 164 8.49 -5.34 -18.48
C ALA A 164 9.24 -4.94 -19.76
N GLU A 165 9.14 -3.69 -20.20
CA GLU A 165 9.89 -3.16 -21.34
C GLU A 165 11.40 -3.14 -21.07
N ILE A 166 11.81 -2.65 -19.90
CA ILE A 166 13.24 -2.63 -19.50
C ILE A 166 13.80 -4.06 -19.45
N GLN A 167 13.04 -5.00 -18.88
CA GLN A 167 13.45 -6.39 -18.82
C GLN A 167 13.60 -7.00 -20.22
N LYS A 168 12.62 -6.81 -21.10
CA LYS A 168 12.65 -7.32 -22.49
C LYS A 168 13.82 -6.76 -23.28
N GLU A 169 14.09 -5.45 -23.19
CA GLU A 169 15.20 -4.82 -23.90
C GLU A 169 16.55 -5.36 -23.39
N ARG A 170 16.67 -5.61 -22.08
CA ARG A 170 17.88 -6.19 -21.51
C ARG A 170 18.09 -7.64 -21.97
N ASP A 171 17.04 -8.46 -21.93
CA ASP A 171 17.10 -9.86 -22.37
C ASP A 171 17.49 -9.94 -23.86
N ARG A 172 16.91 -9.07 -24.69
CA ARG A 172 17.28 -8.96 -26.10
C ARG A 172 18.76 -8.61 -26.31
N ARG A 173 19.32 -7.70 -25.52
CA ARG A 173 20.75 -7.35 -25.58
C ARG A 173 21.64 -8.53 -25.18
N MET A 174 21.29 -9.23 -24.10
CA MET A 174 22.03 -10.42 -23.66
C MET A 174 22.00 -11.53 -24.70
N ASP A 175 20.84 -11.78 -25.34
CA ASP A 175 20.73 -12.78 -26.41
C ASP A 175 21.63 -12.45 -27.60
N ILE A 176 21.69 -11.17 -28.00
CA ILE A 176 22.58 -10.72 -29.08
C ILE A 176 24.05 -10.92 -28.72
N GLU A 177 24.46 -10.58 -27.50
CA GLU A 177 25.83 -10.78 -27.02
C GLU A 177 26.21 -12.26 -26.97
N LYS A 178 25.31 -13.10 -26.44
CA LYS A 178 25.50 -14.55 -26.36
C LYS A 178 25.65 -15.17 -27.75
N GLN A 179 24.83 -14.76 -28.72
CA GLN A 179 24.96 -15.22 -30.10
C GLN A 179 26.29 -14.79 -30.74
N LYS A 180 26.78 -13.58 -30.45
CA LYS A 180 28.08 -13.10 -30.94
C LYS A 180 29.24 -13.88 -30.31
N GLU A 181 29.17 -14.16 -29.02
CA GLU A 181 30.18 -14.94 -28.31
C GLU A 181 30.22 -16.39 -28.80
N GLU A 182 29.06 -17.02 -28.98
CA GLU A 182 28.96 -18.39 -29.51
C GLU A 182 29.54 -18.49 -30.93
N LYS A 183 29.28 -17.49 -31.78
CA LYS A 183 29.91 -17.39 -33.11
C LYS A 183 31.43 -17.28 -33.02
N ARG A 184 31.96 -16.41 -32.14
CA ARG A 184 33.40 -16.27 -31.92
C ARG A 184 34.04 -17.57 -31.40
N LEU A 185 33.36 -18.29 -30.50
CA LEU A 185 33.87 -19.55 -29.97
C LEU A 185 33.93 -20.62 -31.07
N ARG A 186 32.87 -20.74 -31.88
CA ARG A 186 32.82 -21.65 -33.04
C ARG A 186 33.89 -21.33 -34.08
N GLU A 187 34.13 -20.06 -34.38
CA GLU A 187 35.20 -19.65 -35.30
C GLU A 187 36.58 -20.00 -34.78
N LYS A 188 36.84 -19.78 -33.48
CA LYS A 188 38.10 -20.18 -32.83
C LYS A 188 38.28 -21.70 -32.87
N GLU A 189 37.24 -22.47 -32.57
CA GLU A 189 37.29 -23.93 -32.61
C GLU A 189 37.59 -24.45 -34.02
N LYS A 190 36.95 -23.88 -35.05
CA LYS A 190 37.24 -24.22 -36.45
C LYS A 190 38.69 -23.92 -36.83
N ARG A 191 39.23 -22.77 -36.44
CA ARG A 191 40.65 -22.41 -36.69
C ARG A 191 41.62 -23.35 -35.98
N MET A 192 41.35 -23.70 -34.73
CA MET A 192 42.18 -24.64 -33.97
C MET A 192 42.19 -26.03 -34.59
N ARG A 193 41.04 -26.53 -35.08
CA ARG A 193 40.97 -27.82 -35.80
C ARG A 193 41.79 -27.82 -37.09
N LEU A 194 41.70 -26.76 -37.88
CA LEU A 194 42.46 -26.61 -39.14
C LEU A 194 43.99 -26.52 -38.94
N ILE A 195 44.46 -26.12 -37.76
CA ILE A 195 45.90 -26.04 -37.45
C ILE A 195 46.42 -27.38 -36.89
N ALA A 196 45.54 -28.23 -36.37
CA ALA A 196 45.88 -29.52 -35.79
C ALA A 196 45.85 -30.68 -36.80
N GLU A 197 45.34 -30.44 -38.00
CA GLU A 197 45.35 -31.34 -39.17
C GLU A 197 46.49 -30.97 -40.11
#